data_AF-A0A7X0J7U5-F1
#
_entry.id   AF-A0A7X0J7U5-F1
#
_cell.length_a   1.000
_cell.length_b   1.000
_cell.length_c   1.000
_cell.angle_alpha   90.00
_cell.angle_beta   90.00
_cell.angle_gamma   90.00
#
_symmetry.space_group_name_H-M   'P 1'
#
loop_
_entity.id
_entity.type
_entity.pdbx_description
1 polymer ?
#
loop_
_entity_poly.entity_id
_entity_poly.type
_entity_poly.pdbx_seq_one_letter_code
_entity_poly.pdbx_strand_id
1 'polypeptide(L)'
;MLYGAQSILLFLFVSLSEEIFMRGIVLNYLMLIKNAEKPAILISAIIFSLFHMLNPNISSIGFLNIFLAGILLAQVFIYSNFNIWVSIGLHWAWNFFKVQFSVFPLAKSKCNLYLLRS
;
A
#
# COMPACT_ATOMS: atom_id res chain seq x y z
N MET A 1 13.64 6.25 18.58
CA MET A 1 14.38 5.88 17.34
C MET A 1 14.32 4.38 17.04
N LEU A 2 14.38 3.47 18.03
CA LEU A 2 14.28 2.01 17.81
C LEU A 2 12.94 1.54 17.18
N TYR A 3 11.83 2.20 17.51
CA TYR A 3 10.50 1.89 16.92
C TYR A 3 10.40 2.17 15.41
N GLY A 4 11.30 2.98 14.84
CA GLY A 4 11.27 3.32 13.41
C GLY A 4 11.94 2.27 12.51
N ALA A 5 13.01 1.62 12.97
CA ALA A 5 13.65 0.54 12.20
C ALA A 5 12.79 -0.74 12.20
N GLN A 6 12.12 -1.01 13.31
CA GLN A 6 11.25 -2.17 13.44
C GLN A 6 10.00 -2.05 12.55
N SER A 7 9.46 -0.85 12.34
CA SER A 7 8.34 -0.62 11.42
C SER A 7 8.75 -0.76 9.95
N ILE A 8 9.98 -0.38 9.58
CA ILE A 8 10.49 -0.49 8.20
C ILE A 8 10.60 -1.95 7.74
N LEU A 9 11.17 -2.82 8.57
CA LEU A 9 11.27 -4.25 8.26
C LEU A 9 9.90 -4.92 8.23
N LEU A 10 9.01 -4.55 9.15
CA LEU A 10 7.66 -5.07 9.20
C LEU A 10 6.88 -4.69 7.93
N PHE A 11 6.99 -3.44 7.46
CA PHE A 11 6.40 -3.02 6.19
C PHE A 11 6.99 -3.73 4.99
N LEU A 12 8.27 -4.12 5.03
CA LEU A 12 8.87 -4.90 3.95
C LEU A 12 8.20 -6.28 3.86
N PHE A 13 8.04 -6.97 5.00
CA PHE A 13 7.36 -8.27 5.04
C PHE A 13 5.89 -8.17 4.64
N VAL A 14 5.19 -7.13 5.08
CA VAL A 14 3.80 -6.86 4.69
C VAL A 14 3.73 -6.67 3.17
N SER A 15 4.50 -5.74 2.62
CA SER A 15 4.52 -5.49 1.17
C SER A 15 4.94 -6.72 0.37
N LEU A 16 5.90 -7.51 0.84
CA LEU A 16 6.23 -8.80 0.22
C LEU A 16 5.02 -9.74 0.17
N SER A 17 4.38 -9.98 1.31
CA SER A 17 3.27 -10.92 1.41
C SER A 17 2.07 -10.50 0.56
N GLU A 18 1.70 -9.22 0.61
CA GLU A 18 0.57 -8.67 -0.13
C GLU A 18 0.83 -8.66 -1.64
N GLU A 19 2.02 -8.27 -2.09
CA GLU A 19 2.35 -8.24 -3.52
C GLU A 19 2.50 -9.66 -4.11
N ILE A 20 3.09 -10.60 -3.36
CA ILE A 20 3.19 -12.00 -3.81
C ILE A 20 1.79 -12.58 -4.03
N PHE A 21 0.87 -12.35 -3.10
CA PHE A 21 -0.50 -12.82 -3.25
C PHE A 21 -1.24 -12.10 -4.38
N MET A 22 -1.25 -10.77 -4.37
CA MET A 22 -2.07 -9.98 -5.28
C MET A 22 -1.53 -9.96 -6.72
N ARG A 23 -0.22 -9.77 -6.91
CA ARG A 23 0.40 -9.65 -8.24
C ARG A 23 0.93 -10.99 -8.71
N GLY A 24 1.57 -11.74 -7.82
CA GLY A 24 2.11 -13.06 -8.12
C GLY A 24 1.03 -14.10 -8.44
N ILE A 25 -0.11 -14.08 -7.75
CA ILE A 25 -1.18 -15.09 -7.91
C ILE A 25 -2.43 -14.48 -8.55
N VAL A 26 -3.10 -13.53 -7.88
CA VAL A 26 -4.43 -13.06 -8.29
C VAL A 26 -4.42 -12.39 -9.66
N LEU A 27 -3.57 -11.37 -9.86
CA LEU A 27 -3.51 -10.64 -11.12
C LEU A 27 -3.00 -11.52 -12.26
N ASN A 28 -1.94 -12.30 -12.04
CA ASN A 28 -1.45 -13.26 -13.04
C ASN A 28 -2.53 -14.25 -13.48
N TYR A 29 -3.34 -14.77 -12.56
CA TYR A 29 -4.45 -15.65 -12.89
C TYR A 29 -5.52 -14.95 -13.72
N LEU A 30 -5.91 -13.72 -13.35
CA LEU A 30 -6.88 -12.92 -14.09
C LEU A 30 -6.39 -12.57 -15.51
N MET A 31 -5.08 -12.40 -15.68
CA MET A 31 -4.44 -12.11 -16.97
C MET A 31 -4.44 -13.31 -17.94
N LEU A 32 -4.73 -14.53 -17.48
CA LEU A 32 -4.88 -15.70 -18.36
C LEU A 32 -6.14 -15.60 -19.24
N ILE A 33 -7.11 -14.78 -18.84
CA ILE A 33 -8.35 -14.57 -19.60
C ILE A 33 -8.05 -13.66 -20.80
N LYS A 34 -8.36 -14.15 -22.02
CA LYS A 34 -8.14 -13.38 -23.26
C LYS A 34 -8.84 -12.02 -23.21
N ASN A 35 -8.10 -10.97 -23.61
CA ASN A 35 -8.56 -9.57 -23.68
C ASN A 35 -9.06 -8.98 -22.34
N ALA A 36 -8.64 -9.56 -21.20
CA ALA A 36 -9.12 -9.18 -19.89
C ALA A 36 -8.18 -8.25 -19.11
N GLU A 37 -7.20 -7.59 -19.74
CA GLU A 37 -6.20 -6.77 -19.02
C GLU A 37 -6.84 -5.67 -18.15
N LYS A 38 -7.70 -4.83 -18.75
CA LYS A 38 -8.41 -3.77 -18.02
C LYS A 38 -9.29 -4.31 -16.88
N PRO A 39 -10.17 -5.30 -17.11
CA PRO A 39 -10.96 -5.86 -16.01
C PRO A 39 -10.11 -6.61 -14.99
N ALA A 40 -8.99 -7.25 -15.37
CA ALA A 40 -8.08 -7.91 -14.43
C ALA A 40 -7.45 -6.91 -13.45
N ILE A 41 -7.00 -5.75 -13.95
CA ILE A 41 -6.49 -4.66 -13.10
C ILE A 41 -7.56 -4.17 -12.14
N LEU A 42 -8.78 -3.92 -12.63
CA LEU A 42 -9.88 -3.42 -11.80
C LEU A 42 -10.29 -4.43 -10.73
N ILE A 43 -10.48 -5.71 -11.10
CA ILE A 43 -10.86 -6.77 -10.17
C ILE A 43 -9.77 -6.97 -9.12
N SER A 44 -8.49 -7.02 -9.53
CA SER A 44 -7.38 -7.11 -8.60
C SER A 44 -7.33 -5.92 -7.63
N ALA A 45 -7.63 -4.70 -8.08
CA ALA A 45 -7.67 -3.52 -7.22
C ALA A 45 -8.84 -3.53 -6.24
N ILE A 46 -10.02 -4.02 -6.66
CA ILE A 46 -11.18 -4.21 -5.77
C ILE A 46 -10.84 -5.24 -4.68
N ILE A 47 -10.30 -6.40 -5.06
CA ILE A 47 -9.92 -7.44 -4.10
C ILE A 47 -8.91 -6.87 -3.09
N PHE A 48 -7.91 -6.13 -3.57
CA PHE A 48 -6.91 -5.47 -2.72
C PHE A 48 -7.56 -4.51 -1.70
N SER A 49 -8.45 -3.63 -2.15
CA SER A 49 -9.11 -2.68 -1.25
C SER A 49 -10.08 -3.33 -0.27
N LEU A 50 -10.74 -4.43 -0.66
CA LEU A 50 -11.61 -5.22 0.21
C LEU A 50 -10.82 -5.89 1.35
N PHE A 51 -9.63 -6.45 1.08
CA PHE A 51 -8.76 -6.97 2.16
C PHE A 51 -8.42 -5.90 3.20
N HIS A 52 -8.29 -4.64 2.77
CA HIS A 52 -8.00 -3.53 3.66
C HIS A 52 -9.21 -3.05 4.45
N MET A 53 -10.44 -3.48 4.14
CA MET A 53 -11.61 -3.20 4.98
C MET A 53 -11.56 -3.93 6.33
N LEU A 54 -10.72 -4.97 6.45
CA LEU A 54 -10.46 -5.64 7.72
C LEU A 54 -9.64 -4.76 8.69
N ASN A 55 -9.03 -3.69 8.19
CA ASN A 55 -8.31 -2.75 9.04
C ASN A 55 -9.30 -1.86 9.81
N PRO A 56 -9.11 -1.72 11.14
CA PRO A 56 -9.99 -0.87 11.94
C PRO A 56 -9.88 0.59 11.50
N ASN A 57 -11.00 1.31 11.52
CA ASN A 57 -11.10 2.75 11.25
C ASN A 57 -10.75 3.19 9.82
N ILE A 58 -10.96 2.34 8.81
CA ILE A 58 -10.85 2.80 7.42
C ILE A 58 -12.00 3.77 7.08
N SER A 59 -11.67 4.98 6.65
CA SER A 59 -12.65 5.94 6.13
C SER A 59 -12.96 5.66 4.67
N SER A 60 -14.10 6.16 4.16
CA SER A 60 -14.44 6.03 2.74
C SER A 60 -13.38 6.62 1.80
N ILE A 61 -12.73 7.72 2.23
CA ILE A 61 -11.61 8.35 1.52
C ILE A 61 -10.38 7.45 1.55
N GLY A 62 -10.10 6.83 2.71
CA GLY A 62 -9.02 5.85 2.85
C GLY A 62 -9.22 4.64 1.94
N PHE A 63 -10.44 4.12 1.85
CA PHE A 63 -10.78 3.03 0.94
C PHE A 63 -10.55 3.40 -0.53
N LEU A 64 -11.00 4.58 -0.96
CA LEU A 64 -10.78 5.07 -2.32
C LEU A 64 -9.28 5.20 -2.64
N ASN A 65 -8.50 5.71 -1.69
CA ASN A 65 -7.04 5.82 -1.84
C ASN A 65 -6.36 4.45 -2.00
N ILE A 66 -6.77 3.45 -1.21
CA ILE A 66 -6.24 2.08 -1.31
C ILE A 66 -6.64 1.44 -2.64
N PHE A 67 -7.87 1.65 -3.09
CA PHE A 67 -8.33 1.18 -4.40
C PHE A 67 -7.47 1.76 -5.55
N LEU A 68 -7.25 3.08 -5.54
CA LEU A 68 -6.39 3.75 -6.53
C LEU A 68 -4.94 3.27 -6.46
N ALA A 69 -4.41 3.06 -5.25
CA ALA A 69 -3.08 2.46 -5.07
C ALA A 69 -3.02 1.03 -5.64
N GLY A 70 -4.09 0.25 -5.47
CA GLY A 70 -4.24 -1.08 -6.06
C GLY A 70 -4.15 -1.08 -7.58
N ILE A 71 -4.80 -0.11 -8.24
CA ILE A 71 -4.71 0.10 -9.70
C ILE A 71 -3.28 0.46 -10.09
N LEU A 72 -2.67 1.44 -9.42
CA LEU A 72 -1.30 1.91 -9.73
C LEU A 72 -0.29 0.76 -9.64
N LEU A 73 -0.31 -0.01 -8.55
CA LEU A 73 0.60 -1.12 -8.33
C LEU A 73 0.39 -2.27 -9.33
N ALA A 74 -0.85 -2.52 -9.76
CA ALA A 74 -1.16 -3.48 -10.82
C ALA A 74 -0.67 -3.00 -12.20
N GLN A 75 -0.82 -1.72 -12.52
CA GLN A 75 -0.29 -1.13 -13.75
C GLN A 75 1.23 -1.21 -13.79
N VAL A 76 1.92 -0.78 -12.72
CA VAL A 76 3.38 -0.83 -12.63
C VAL A 76 3.91 -2.26 -12.77
N PHE A 77 3.21 -3.24 -12.21
CA PHE A 77 3.56 -4.66 -12.38
C PHE A 77 3.53 -5.07 -13.87
N ILE A 78 2.48 -4.71 -14.60
CA ILE A 78 2.34 -5.03 -16.02
C ILE A 78 3.38 -4.27 -16.85
N TYR A 79 3.53 -2.95 -16.62
CA TYR A 79 4.50 -2.11 -17.34
C TYR A 79 5.95 -2.52 -17.11
N SER A 80 6.27 -3.11 -15.96
CA SER A 80 7.61 -3.61 -15.64
C SER A 80 7.87 -5.03 -16.17
N ASN A 81 7.06 -5.52 -17.12
CA ASN A 81 7.10 -6.88 -17.66
C ASN A 81 6.94 -7.95 -16.57
N PHE A 82 5.91 -7.79 -15.72
CA PHE A 82 5.59 -8.73 -14.65
C PHE A 82 6.71 -8.85 -13.59
N ASN A 83 7.49 -7.78 -13.40
CA ASN A 83 8.53 -7.74 -12.39
C ASN A 83 7.97 -7.35 -11.01
N ILE A 84 7.78 -8.37 -10.16
CA ILE A 84 7.20 -8.18 -8.83
C ILE A 84 8.02 -7.27 -7.91
N TRP A 85 9.34 -7.21 -8.08
CA TRP A 85 10.22 -6.40 -7.24
C TRP A 85 9.92 -4.91 -7.33
N VAL A 86 9.47 -4.44 -8.51
CA VAL A 86 9.09 -3.03 -8.71
C VAL A 86 7.84 -2.70 -7.91
N SER A 87 6.82 -3.57 -7.94
CA SER A 87 5.60 -3.39 -7.14
C SER A 87 5.87 -3.50 -5.64
N ILE A 88 6.71 -4.45 -5.21
CA ILE A 88 7.16 -4.57 -3.81
C ILE A 88 7.85 -3.29 -3.35
N GLY A 89 8.80 -2.78 -4.13
CA GLY A 89 9.54 -1.57 -3.79
C GLY A 89 8.64 -0.34 -3.69
N LEU A 90 7.72 -0.15 -4.64
CA LEU A 90 6.78 0.96 -4.63
C LEU A 90 5.78 0.87 -3.45
N HIS A 91 5.27 -0.33 -3.16
CA HIS A 91 4.36 -0.53 -2.05
C HIS A 91 5.06 -0.30 -0.70
N TRP A 92 6.26 -0.83 -0.54
CA TRP A 92 7.07 -0.61 0.65
C TRP A 92 7.37 0.88 0.86
N ALA A 93 7.76 1.59 -0.21
CA ALA A 93 7.97 3.03 -0.17
C ALA A 93 6.69 3.79 0.22
N TRP A 94 5.53 3.41 -0.31
CA TRP A 94 4.25 3.99 0.05
C TRP A 94 3.94 3.84 1.55
N ASN A 95 4.18 2.66 2.11
CA ASN A 95 4.01 2.41 3.55
C ASN A 95 4.97 3.25 4.40
N PHE A 96 6.23 3.37 3.96
CA PHE A 96 7.22 4.25 4.61
C PHE A 96 6.76 5.71 4.64
N PHE A 97 6.34 6.27 3.49
CA PHE A 97 5.89 7.66 3.43
C PHE A 97 4.62 7.90 4.24
N LYS A 98 3.64 6.98 4.19
CA LYS A 98 2.42 7.08 5.01
C LYS A 98 2.75 7.27 6.50
N VAL A 99 3.71 6.51 7.02
CA VAL A 99 4.12 6.64 8.43
C VAL A 99 4.82 7.98 8.69
N GLN A 100 5.79 8.37 7.85
CA GLN A 100 6.50 9.64 8.07
C GLN A 100 5.55 10.84 8.05
N PHE A 101 4.63 10.89 7.07
CA PHE A 101 3.64 11.97 6.98
C PHE A 101 2.58 11.93 8.08
N SER A 102 2.22 10.76 8.62
CA SER A 102 1.28 10.67 9.74
C SER A 102 1.89 11.11 11.08
N VAL A 103 3.21 10.94 11.24
CA VAL A 103 3.93 11.31 12.47
C VAL A 103 4.27 12.80 12.49
N PHE A 104 4.50 13.43 11.34
CA PHE A 104 4.93 14.83 11.24
C PHE A 104 3.96 15.85 11.90
N PRO A 105 2.63 15.75 11.75
CA PRO A 105 1.68 16.64 12.43
C PRO A 105 1.64 16.45 13.95
N LEU A 106 1.79 15.21 14.43
CA LEU A 106 1.75 14.88 15.87
C LEU A 106 3.01 15.34 16.61
N ALA A 107 4.17 15.31 15.95
CA ALA A 107 5.40 15.87 16.49
C ALA A 107 5.29 17.40 16.67
N LYS A 108 4.65 18.08 15.72
CA LYS A 108 4.45 19.54 15.76
C LYS A 108 3.46 19.96 16.85
N SER A 109 2.37 19.21 17.04
CA SER A 109 1.36 19.51 18.08
C SER A 109 1.89 19.30 19.50
N LYS A 110 2.66 18.23 19.74
CA LYS A 110 3.30 18.00 21.04
C LYS A 110 4.34 19.08 21.36
N CYS A 111 5.16 19.49 20.38
CA CYS A 111 6.18 20.53 20.59
C CYS A 111 5.55 21.87 21.00
N ASN A 112 4.43 22.27 20.39
CA ASN A 112 3.69 23.49 20.76
C ASN A 112 3.11 23.42 22.18
N LEU A 113 2.65 22.26 22.63
CA LEU A 113 2.12 22.06 23.99
C LEU A 113 3.21 22.17 25.08
N TYR A 114 4.47 21.86 24.78
CA TYR A 114 5.58 22.06 25.71
C TYR A 114 6.01 23.54 25.79
N LEU A 115 5.98 24.27 24.67
CA LEU A 115 6.31 25.70 24.64
C LEU A 115 5.23 26.60 25.25
N LEU A 116 3.97 26.14 25.31
CA LEU A 116 2.87 26.84 25.98
C LEU A 116 2.75 26.52 27.49
N ARG A 117 3.64 25.66 28.01
CA ARG A 117 3.67 25.23 29.42
C ARG A 117 4.91 25.70 30.20
N SER A 118 5.74 26.54 29.60
CA SER A 118 6.86 27.27 30.21
C SER A 118 6.54 28.75 30.33
#